data_AF-A0A1S9DBJ9-F1
#
_entry.id   AF-A0A1S9DBJ9-F1
#
_cell.length_a   1.000
_cell.length_b   1.000
_cell.length_c   1.000
_cell.angle_alpha   90.00
_cell.angle_beta   90.00
_cell.angle_gamma   90.00
#
_symmetry.space_group_name_H-M   'P 1'
#
loop_
_entity.id
_entity.type
_entity.pdbx_description
1 polymer ?
#
loop_
_entity_poly.entity_id
_entity_poly.type
_entity_poly.pdbx_seq_one_letter_code
_entity_poly.pdbx_strand_id
1 'polypeptide(L)'
;MQLLPAFIAALTLSSGVLAQGWHGCAGGFECHGDEECRNQPDCQQLAHHNPDKIHCGQANHPYACWATTQLEVAKRGEEKTDVSYEL
;
A
#
# COMPACT_ATOMS: atom_id res chain seq x y z
N MET A 1 45.90 -14.79 26.31
CA MET A 1 45.78 -13.71 25.31
C MET A 1 44.88 -14.23 24.20
N GLN A 2 43.55 -14.10 24.31
CA GLN A 2 42.69 -13.04 23.70
C GLN A 2 42.94 -12.91 22.18
N LEU A 3 41.96 -12.92 21.28
CA LEU A 3 40.67 -12.23 21.30
C LEU A 3 39.60 -13.07 20.57
N LEU A 4 38.38 -13.14 21.13
CA LEU A 4 37.19 -13.58 20.38
C LEU A 4 36.85 -12.52 19.32
N PRO A 5 36.55 -12.91 18.06
CA PRO A 5 35.97 -11.97 17.12
C PRO A 5 34.58 -11.63 17.63
N ALA A 6 34.43 -10.38 18.08
CA ALA A 6 33.14 -9.84 18.45
C ALA A 6 32.26 -9.85 17.19
N PHE A 7 31.35 -10.82 17.11
CA PHE A 7 30.27 -10.83 16.14
C PHE A 7 29.36 -9.65 16.48
N ILE A 8 29.60 -8.51 15.84
CA ILE A 8 28.71 -7.36 15.91
C ILE A 8 27.44 -7.76 15.18
N ALA A 9 26.43 -8.22 15.93
CA ALA A 9 25.10 -8.40 15.43
C ALA A 9 24.56 -7.02 15.02
N ALA A 10 24.65 -6.69 13.73
CA ALA A 10 24.04 -5.50 13.17
C ALA A 10 22.51 -5.68 13.27
N LEU A 11 21.91 -5.06 14.29
CA LEU A 11 20.46 -4.93 14.40
C LEU A 11 20.01 -4.03 13.26
N THR A 12 19.54 -4.63 12.17
CA THR A 12 18.86 -3.89 11.10
C THR A 12 17.55 -3.36 11.68
N LEU A 13 17.53 -2.10 12.12
CA LEU A 13 16.29 -1.40 12.44
C LEU A 13 15.46 -1.32 11.15
N SER A 14 14.55 -2.28 11.01
CA SER A 14 13.57 -2.32 9.94
C SER A 14 12.64 -1.12 10.14
N SER A 15 12.97 0.00 9.50
CA SER A 15 12.15 1.20 9.52
C SER A 15 10.90 0.92 8.70
N GLY A 16 9.79 0.60 9.37
CA GLY A 16 8.50 0.47 8.70
C GLY A 16 8.06 1.84 8.20
N VAL A 17 8.12 2.07 6.89
CA VAL A 17 7.46 3.22 6.26
C VAL A 17 5.97 2.92 6.21
N LEU A 18 5.17 3.68 6.96
CA LEU A 18 3.74 3.74 6.75
C LEU A 18 3.50 4.47 5.43
N ALA A 19 3.23 3.72 4.37
CA ALA A 19 2.81 4.29 3.10
C ALA A 19 1.30 4.53 3.15
N GLN A 20 0.89 5.67 3.71
CA GLN A 20 -0.46 6.19 3.48
C GLN A 20 -0.52 6.79 2.06
N GLY A 21 -1.20 6.10 1.15
CA GLY A 21 -1.36 6.52 -0.24
C GLY A 21 -2.82 6.52 -0.67
N TRP A 22 -3.16 7.38 -1.61
CA TRP A 22 -4.37 7.23 -2.41
C TRP A 22 -4.10 6.24 -3.52
N HIS A 23 -4.95 5.22 -3.62
CA HIS A 23 -4.86 4.20 -4.65
C HIS A 23 -6.15 4.23 -5.49
N GLY A 24 -5.99 4.16 -6.80
CA GLY A 24 -7.11 3.98 -7.71
C GLY A 24 -7.79 2.65 -7.46
N CYS A 25 -9.11 2.67 -7.36
CA CYS A 25 -9.96 1.49 -7.27
C CYS A 25 -11.07 1.62 -8.33
N ALA A 26 -11.89 0.60 -8.48
CA ALA A 26 -12.90 0.43 -9.51
C ALA A 26 -12.32 0.66 -10.92
N GLY A 27 -11.34 -0.17 -11.30
CA GLY A 27 -10.65 -0.03 -12.60
C GLY A 27 -11.62 -0.05 -13.78
N GLY A 28 -11.61 1.03 -14.58
CA GLY A 28 -12.51 1.19 -15.74
C GLY A 28 -13.93 1.65 -15.39
N PHE A 29 -14.19 1.98 -14.12
CA PHE A 29 -15.45 2.58 -13.68
C PHE A 29 -15.31 4.11 -13.64
N GLU A 30 -16.21 4.80 -14.33
CA GLU A 30 -16.33 6.26 -14.25
C GLU A 30 -17.35 6.61 -13.18
N CYS A 31 -16.91 7.34 -12.16
CA CYS A 31 -17.76 7.80 -11.08
C CYS A 31 -18.21 9.24 -11.29
N HIS A 32 -19.43 9.55 -10.84
CA HIS A 32 -19.94 10.91 -10.74
C HIS A 32 -20.23 11.35 -9.31
N GLY A 33 -20.03 10.45 -8.34
CA GLY A 33 -20.14 10.75 -6.92
C GLY A 33 -19.50 9.69 -6.03
N ASP A 34 -19.18 10.09 -4.79
CA ASP A 34 -18.51 9.22 -3.81
C ASP A 34 -19.32 7.96 -3.49
N GLU A 35 -20.65 8.02 -3.56
CA GLU A 35 -21.52 6.88 -3.27
C GLU A 35 -21.35 5.73 -4.27
N GLU A 36 -21.10 6.05 -5.54
CA GLU A 36 -20.84 5.06 -6.58
C GLU A 36 -19.56 4.29 -6.27
N CYS A 37 -18.49 4.98 -5.88
CA CYS A 37 -17.23 4.35 -5.45
C CYS A 37 -17.38 3.58 -4.14
N ARG A 38 -18.19 4.06 -3.20
CA ARG A 38 -18.46 3.38 -1.92
C ARG A 38 -19.22 2.08 -2.07
N ASN A 39 -19.96 1.90 -3.17
CA ASN A 39 -20.62 0.65 -3.51
C ASN A 39 -19.69 -0.36 -4.20
N GLN A 40 -18.46 0.03 -4.55
CA GLN A 40 -17.52 -0.85 -5.22
C GLN A 40 -16.76 -1.72 -4.20
N PRO A 41 -16.81 -3.06 -4.34
CA PRO A 41 -16.27 -3.97 -3.34
C PRO A 41 -14.74 -3.90 -3.23
N ASP A 42 -14.05 -3.55 -4.31
CA ASP A 42 -12.59 -3.40 -4.32
C ASP A 42 -12.16 -2.11 -3.61
N CYS A 43 -12.89 -1.00 -3.80
CA CYS A 43 -12.69 0.23 -3.03
C CYS A 43 -12.97 0.01 -1.53
N GLN A 44 -14.02 -0.74 -1.19
CA GLN A 44 -14.31 -1.10 0.21
C GLN A 44 -13.17 -1.92 0.83
N GLN A 45 -12.64 -2.93 0.12
CA GLN A 45 -11.51 -3.71 0.61
C GLN A 45 -10.27 -2.83 0.83
N LEU A 46 -9.97 -1.94 -0.11
CA LEU A 46 -8.83 -1.05 -0.07
C LEU A 46 -8.93 -0.03 1.08
N ALA A 47 -10.15 0.46 1.35
CA ALA A 47 -10.44 1.38 2.44
C ALA A 47 -10.63 0.70 3.81
N HIS A 48 -10.46 -0.62 3.92
CA HIS A 48 -10.84 -1.40 5.12
C HIS A 48 -12.29 -1.17 5.56
N HIS A 49 -13.20 -1.10 4.59
CA HIS A 49 -14.63 -0.84 4.76
C HIS A 49 -14.94 0.52 5.43
N ASN A 50 -13.99 1.46 5.43
CA ASN A 50 -14.25 2.83 5.88
C ASN A 50 -14.69 3.69 4.68
N PRO A 51 -15.98 4.09 4.62
CA PRO A 51 -16.50 4.87 3.50
C PRO A 51 -15.91 6.28 3.40
N ASP A 52 -15.43 6.86 4.51
CA ASP A 52 -14.83 8.20 4.54
C ASP A 52 -13.46 8.25 3.85
N LYS A 53 -12.92 7.07 3.52
CA LYS A 53 -11.64 6.90 2.82
C LYS A 53 -11.81 6.62 1.34
N ILE A 54 -13.03 6.72 0.80
CA ILE A 54 -13.37 6.43 -0.59
C ILE A 54 -13.97 7.69 -1.20
N HIS A 55 -13.34 8.20 -2.26
CA HIS A 55 -13.84 9.37 -2.98
C HIS A 55 -13.86 9.14 -4.48
N CYS A 56 -14.77 9.87 -5.12
CA CYS A 56 -14.81 10.03 -6.55
C CYS A 56 -14.03 11.29 -6.93
N GLY A 57 -13.06 11.12 -7.82
CA GLY A 57 -12.34 12.21 -8.42
C GLY A 57 -11.10 12.66 -7.66
N GLN A 58 -10.12 13.12 -8.43
CA GLN A 58 -8.92 13.81 -7.97
C GLN A 58 -8.53 14.90 -8.99
N ALA A 59 -7.61 15.79 -8.64
CA ALA A 59 -7.21 16.93 -9.47
C ALA A 59 -6.90 16.59 -10.95
N ASN A 60 -6.34 15.40 -11.23
CA ASN A 60 -6.00 14.95 -12.58
C ASN A 60 -6.90 13.83 -13.13
N HIS A 61 -7.79 13.28 -12.30
CA HIS A 61 -8.67 12.16 -12.64
C HIS A 61 -10.04 12.36 -11.98
N PRO A 62 -10.88 13.27 -12.51
CA PRO A 62 -12.11 13.72 -11.85
C PRO A 62 -13.22 12.66 -11.78
N TYR A 63 -13.16 11.64 -12.63
CA TYR A 63 -14.16 10.57 -12.72
C TYR A 63 -13.62 9.20 -12.29
N ALA A 64 -12.47 9.14 -11.62
CA ALA A 64 -11.90 7.88 -11.14
C ALA A 64 -12.18 7.69 -9.65
N CYS A 65 -12.41 6.44 -9.22
CA CYS A 65 -12.53 6.12 -7.81
C CYS A 65 -11.16 6.00 -7.15
N TRP A 66 -11.05 6.58 -5.95
CA TRP A 66 -9.83 6.56 -5.14
C TRP A 66 -10.17 6.09 -3.73
N ALA A 67 -9.34 5.21 -3.18
CA ALA A 67 -9.42 4.84 -1.78
C ALA A 67 -8.06 4.97 -1.09
N THR A 68 -8.06 5.39 0.18
CA THR A 68 -6.83 5.42 0.98
C THR A 68 -6.70 4.19 1.87
N THR A 69 -5.57 3.51 1.71
CA THR A 69 -5.15 2.45 2.60
C THR A 69 -4.46 3.09 3.80
N GLN A 70 -5.06 2.97 4.99
CA GLN A 70 -4.23 2.95 6.21
C GLN A 70 -3.82 1.49 6.42
N LEU A 71 -3.11 0.93 5.45
CA LEU A 71 -2.53 -0.39 5.61
C LEU A 71 -1.27 -0.24 6.44
N GLU A 72 -1.31 -0.76 7.65
CA GLU A 72 -0.13 -1.40 8.23
C GLU A 72 0.27 -2.53 7.26
N VAL A 73 1.05 -2.18 6.24
CA VAL A 73 1.62 -3.02 5.17
C VAL A 73 1.15 -4.47 5.16
N ALA A 74 -0.06 -4.72 4.63
CA ALA A 74 -0.37 -6.04 4.08
C ALA A 74 0.37 -6.12 2.74
N LYS A 75 1.51 -6.82 2.76
CA LYS A 75 2.36 -7.08 1.60
C LYS A 75 1.54 -7.59 0.41
N ARG A 76 1.20 -6.73 -0.55
CA ARG A 76 0.83 -7.14 -1.90
C ARG A 76 1.86 -6.59 -2.88
N GLY A 77 2.90 -7.40 -3.07
CA GLY A 77 3.68 -7.47 -4.31
C GLY A 77 4.41 -6.21 -4.75
N GLU A 78 5.60 -5.98 -4.21
CA GLU A 78 6.72 -5.64 -5.09
C GLU A 78 7.56 -6.93 -5.20
N GLU A 79 7.19 -7.77 -6.17
CA GLU A 79 8.08 -8.78 -6.70
C GLU A 79 9.22 -8.02 -7.39
N LYS A 80 10.29 -7.76 -6.64
CA LYS A 80 11.57 -7.36 -7.22
C LYS A 80 12.51 -8.54 -7.05
N THR A 81 12.56 -9.34 -8.10
CA THR A 81 13.59 -10.32 -8.39
C THR A 81 14.96 -9.69 -8.14
N ASP A 82 15.71 -10.18 -7.15
CA ASP A 82 17.17 -10.11 -7.17
C ASP A 82 17.71 -11.44 -6.62
N VAL A 83 17.62 -12.42 -7.51
CA VAL A 83 18.60 -13.47 -7.81
C VAL A 83 19.60 -13.81 -6.68
N SER A 84 19.45 -15.02 -6.14
CA SER A 84 20.54 -15.76 -5.49
C SER A 84 21.71 -15.98 -6.45
N TYR A 85 22.93 -15.68 -6.01
CA TYR A 85 24.10 -16.51 -6.32
C TYR A 85 24.97 -16.63 -5.06
N GLU A 86 25.02 -17.86 -4.53
CA GLU A 86 26.06 -18.31 -3.61
C GLU A 86 27.37 -18.52 -4.38
N LEU A 87 28.50 -18.12 -3.78
CA LEU A 87 29.84 -18.66 -4.03
C LEU A 87 30.74 -18.39 -2.82
#